data_AF-D3P0T4-F1
#
_entry.id   AF-D3P0T4-F1
#
_cell.length_a   1.000
_cell.length_b   1.000
_cell.length_c   1.000
_cell.angle_alpha   90.00
_cell.angle_beta   90.00
_cell.angle_gamma   90.00
#
_symmetry.space_group_name_H-M   'P 1'
#
loop_
_entity.id
_entity.type
_entity.pdbx_description
1 polymer ?
#
loop_
_entity_poly.entity_id
_entity_poly.type
_entity_poly.pdbx_seq_one_letter_code
_entity_poly.pdbx_strand_id
1 'polypeptide(L)'
;MTPVSAILWVHQYGYLDNLSQPYPGYFEEKARLFLREVEFQPSGLSLRQYCQDMDDLLDLETGMALFLTHHLLATKRLRCDMREPLDNTVSLDVRRPPSTSSPKPGG
;
A
#
# COMPACT_ATOMS: atom_id res chain seq x y z
N MET A 1 18.25 0.81 7.64
CA MET A 1 17.32 1.96 7.80
C MET A 1 16.68 1.85 9.17
N THR A 2 16.52 2.93 9.95
CA THR A 2 15.83 2.84 11.25
C THR A 2 14.31 2.97 11.05
N PRO A 3 13.47 2.50 11.99
CA PRO A 3 12.01 2.61 11.86
C PRO A 3 11.52 4.05 11.65
N VAL A 4 12.18 5.02 12.29
CA VAL A 4 11.89 6.46 12.14
C VAL A 4 12.16 6.93 10.70
N SER A 5 13.24 6.46 10.07
CA SER A 5 13.56 6.80 8.69
C SER A 5 12.57 6.19 7.68
N ALA A 6 12.10 4.96 7.93
CA ALA A 6 11.10 4.32 7.08
C ALA A 6 9.75 5.05 7.13
N ILE A 7 9.33 5.46 8.34
CA ILE A 7 8.11 6.26 8.54
C ILE A 7 8.21 7.60 7.81
N LEU A 8 9.30 8.35 8.01
CA LEU A 8 9.49 9.65 7.36
C LEU A 8 9.49 9.56 5.83
N TRP A 9 10.09 8.51 5.28
CA TRP A 9 10.11 8.27 3.83
C TRP A 9 8.71 7.95 3.28
N VAL A 10 7.96 7.06 3.94
CA VAL A 10 6.59 6.70 3.54
C VAL A 10 5.65 7.90 3.62
N HIS A 11 5.80 8.77 4.63
CA HIS A 11 4.95 9.97 4.79
C HIS A 11 5.05 10.97 3.62
N GLN A 12 6.11 10.92 2.80
CA GLN A 12 6.22 11.75 1.60
C GLN A 12 5.16 11.40 0.53
N TYR A 13 4.60 10.19 0.59
CA TYR A 13 3.58 9.69 -0.34
C TYR A 13 2.14 9.90 0.19
N GLY A 14 1.97 10.61 1.32
CA GLY A 14 0.67 10.79 1.97
C GLY A 14 -0.36 11.60 1.15
N TYR A 15 0.09 12.37 0.16
CA TYR A 15 -0.76 13.21 -0.68
C TYR A 15 -0.56 12.88 -2.16
N LEU A 16 -1.56 12.23 -2.77
CA LEU A 16 -1.57 11.91 -4.22
C LEU A 16 -2.02 13.10 -5.08
N ASP A 17 -2.73 14.05 -4.47
CA ASP A 17 -3.40 15.15 -5.17
C ASP A 17 -2.42 16.15 -5.80
N ASN A 18 -1.16 16.15 -5.34
CA ASN A 18 -0.11 17.04 -5.85
C ASN A 18 0.67 16.45 -7.03
N LEU A 19 0.35 15.23 -7.47
CA LEU A 19 1.01 14.58 -8.61
C LEU A 19 0.15 14.74 -9.87
N SER A 20 0.82 14.91 -11.02
CA SER A 20 0.15 14.87 -12.31
C SER A 20 -0.50 13.50 -12.51
N GLN A 21 -1.81 13.49 -12.75
CA GLN A 21 -2.58 12.26 -12.96
C GLN A 21 -3.07 12.20 -14.41
N PRO A 22 -3.19 11.01 -15.01
CA PRO A 22 -3.78 10.85 -16.35
C PRO A 22 -5.21 11.40 -16.44
N TYR A 23 -5.98 11.26 -15.36
CA TYR A 23 -7.29 11.85 -15.16
C TYR A 23 -7.57 12.05 -13.66
N PRO A 24 -8.52 12.93 -13.28
CA PRO A 24 -8.85 13.16 -11.87
C PRO A 24 -9.26 11.87 -11.14
N GLY A 25 -8.62 11.57 -10.01
CA GLY A 25 -8.92 10.39 -9.18
C GLY A 25 -8.26 9.08 -9.64
N TYR A 26 -7.40 9.11 -10.66
CA TYR A 26 -6.69 7.93 -11.16
C TYR A 26 -5.99 7.15 -10.05
N PHE A 27 -5.16 7.80 -9.23
CA PHE A 27 -4.41 7.10 -8.18
C PHE A 27 -5.32 6.56 -7.07
N GLU A 28 -6.43 7.24 -6.76
CA GLU A 28 -7.40 6.75 -5.77
C GLU A 28 -8.11 5.49 -6.29
N GLU A 29 -8.49 5.48 -7.57
CA GLU A 29 -9.03 4.31 -8.24
C GLU A 29 -8.06 3.13 -8.19
N LYS A 30 -6.79 3.35 -8.58
CA LYS A 30 -5.78 2.29 -8.55
C LYS A 30 -5.49 1.81 -7.13
N ALA A 31 -5.43 2.70 -6.14
CA ALA A 31 -5.30 2.34 -4.73
C ALA A 31 -6.48 1.48 -4.22
N ARG A 32 -7.70 1.74 -4.69
CA ARG A 32 -8.89 0.93 -4.35
C ARG A 32 -8.84 -0.46 -4.99
N LEU A 33 -8.39 -0.56 -6.25
CA LEU A 33 -8.17 -1.85 -6.91
C LEU A 33 -7.07 -2.65 -6.19
N PHE A 34 -5.96 -2.00 -5.86
CA PHE A 34 -4.86 -2.59 -5.10
C PHE A 34 -5.34 -3.21 -3.78
N LEU A 35 -6.13 -2.46 -3.00
CA LEU A 35 -6.68 -2.95 -1.73
C LEU A 35 -7.65 -4.12 -1.86
N ARG A 36 -8.26 -4.33 -3.04
CA ARG A 36 -9.12 -5.49 -3.28
C ARG A 36 -8.28 -6.75 -3.49
N GLU A 37 -7.16 -6.62 -4.19
CA GLU A 37 -6.31 -7.75 -4.54
C GLU A 37 -5.30 -8.13 -3.44
N VAL A 38 -5.04 -7.21 -2.50
CA VAL A 38 -4.04 -7.40 -1.43
C VAL A 38 -4.22 -8.69 -0.63
N GLU A 39 -5.47 -9.13 -0.41
CA GLU A 39 -5.82 -10.31 0.40
C GLU A 39 -5.68 -11.63 -0.36
N PHE A 40 -5.57 -11.58 -1.69
CA PHE A 40 -5.44 -12.76 -2.55
C PHE A 40 -3.99 -13.06 -2.92
N GLN A 41 -3.06 -12.17 -2.61
CA GLN A 41 -1.65 -12.36 -2.90
C GLN A 41 -1.01 -13.40 -1.97
N PRO A 42 -0.10 -14.26 -2.49
CA PRO A 42 0.62 -15.20 -1.67
C PRO A 42 1.44 -14.52 -0.57
N SER A 43 1.37 -15.04 0.64
CA SER A 43 2.24 -14.62 1.75
C SER A 43 3.69 -15.03 1.50
N GLY A 44 4.65 -14.25 2.02
CA GLY A 44 6.07 -14.61 1.99
C GLY A 44 6.84 -14.11 0.77
N LEU A 45 6.16 -13.45 -0.18
CA LEU A 45 6.82 -12.75 -1.29
C LEU A 45 7.66 -11.58 -0.77
N SER A 46 8.81 -11.35 -1.39
CA SER A 46 9.57 -10.12 -1.15
C SER A 46 8.78 -8.91 -1.66
N LEU A 47 8.98 -7.72 -1.07
CA LEU A 47 8.32 -6.48 -1.49
C LEU A 47 8.47 -6.24 -3.00
N ARG A 48 9.65 -6.53 -3.57
CA ARG A 48 9.88 -6.41 -5.02
C ARG A 48 8.96 -7.34 -5.81
N GLN A 49 8.95 -8.64 -5.47
CA GLN A 49 8.12 -9.63 -6.17
C GLN A 49 6.64 -9.31 -6.02
N TYR A 50 6.23 -8.96 -4.80
CA TYR A 50 4.87 -8.55 -4.50
C TYR A 50 4.42 -7.36 -5.36
N CYS A 51 5.23 -6.30 -5.45
CA CYS A 51 4.89 -5.14 -6.26
C CYS A 51 4.91 -5.46 -7.76
N GLN A 52 5.85 -6.28 -8.24
CA GLN A 52 5.91 -6.72 -9.63
C GLN A 52 4.63 -7.49 -10.01
N ASP A 53 4.25 -8.47 -9.18
CA ASP A 53 3.05 -9.29 -9.41
C ASP A 53 1.76 -8.43 -9.39
N MET A 54 1.73 -7.39 -8.55
CA MET A 54 0.61 -6.45 -8.48
C MET A 54 0.57 -5.48 -9.66
N ASP A 55 1.71 -5.03 -10.18
CA ASP A 55 1.77 -4.23 -11.40
C ASP A 55 1.23 -5.05 -12.58
N ASP A 56 1.68 -6.29 -12.72
CA ASP A 56 1.26 -7.20 -13.79
C ASP A 56 -0.23 -7.57 -13.67
N LEU A 57 -0.72 -7.87 -12.45
CA LEU A 57 -2.11 -8.26 -12.20
C LEU A 57 -3.10 -7.13 -12.51
N LEU A 58 -2.73 -5.89 -12.21
CA LEU A 58 -3.61 -4.72 -12.32
C LEU A 58 -3.38 -3.90 -13.60
N ASP A 59 -2.52 -4.39 -14.51
CA ASP A 59 -2.10 -3.72 -15.74
C ASP A 59 -1.64 -2.28 -15.45
N LEU A 60 -0.71 -2.15 -14.49
CA LEU A 60 -0.13 -0.88 -14.08
C LEU A 60 1.25 -0.68 -14.72
N GLU A 61 1.66 0.58 -14.80
CA GLU A 61 3.06 0.90 -15.13
C GLU A 61 4.00 0.34 -14.06
N THR A 62 5.16 -0.15 -14.48
CA THR A 62 6.17 -0.68 -13.57
C THR A 62 6.53 0.31 -12.47
N GLY A 63 6.45 -0.13 -11.22
CA GLY A 63 6.72 0.67 -10.03
C GLY A 63 5.49 1.39 -9.46
N MET A 64 4.34 1.33 -10.12
CA MET A 64 3.09 1.90 -9.63
C MET A 64 2.62 1.20 -8.35
N ALA A 65 2.71 -0.13 -8.29
CA ALA A 65 2.37 -0.93 -7.13
C ALA A 65 3.22 -0.55 -5.91
N LEU A 66 4.51 -0.26 -6.10
CA LEU A 66 5.40 0.19 -5.03
C LEU A 66 4.99 1.58 -4.53
N PHE A 67 4.69 2.49 -5.46
CA PHE A 67 4.19 3.82 -5.14
C PHE A 67 2.87 3.75 -4.35
N LEU A 68 1.90 2.93 -4.81
CA LEU A 68 0.62 2.72 -4.13
C LEU A 68 0.80 2.06 -2.76
N THR A 69 1.74 1.12 -2.63
CA THR A 69 2.09 0.49 -1.35
C THR A 69 2.53 1.54 -0.34
N HIS A 70 3.46 2.44 -0.71
CA HIS A 70 3.88 3.52 0.19
C HIS A 70 2.73 4.46 0.53
N HIS A 71 1.94 4.88 -0.46
CA HIS A 71 0.79 5.74 -0.21
C HIS A 71 -0.21 5.10 0.78
N LEU A 72 -0.52 3.82 0.58
CA LEU A 72 -1.47 3.10 1.42
C LEU A 72 -0.94 2.82 2.84
N LEU A 73 0.38 2.64 2.99
CA LEU A 73 1.04 2.58 4.30
C LEU A 73 1.00 3.96 4.99
N ALA A 74 1.29 5.03 4.26
CA ALA A 74 1.26 6.41 4.77
C ALA A 74 -0.13 6.81 5.26
N THR A 75 -1.17 6.39 4.54
CA THR A 75 -2.58 6.62 4.87
C THR A 75 -3.16 5.56 5.81
N LYS A 76 -2.34 4.62 6.30
CA LYS A 76 -2.72 3.55 7.24
C LYS A 76 -3.84 2.62 6.72
N ARG A 77 -4.03 2.59 5.40
CA ARG A 77 -4.97 1.69 4.70
C ARG A 77 -4.37 0.31 4.48
N LEU A 78 -3.04 0.21 4.57
CA LEU A 78 -2.29 -1.04 4.69
C LEU A 78 -1.47 -1.05 5.98
N ARG A 79 -1.15 -2.25 6.46
CA ARG A 79 -0.23 -2.47 7.58
C ARG A 79 0.81 -3.50 7.21
N CYS A 80 2.04 -3.28 7.68
CA CYS A 80 3.14 -4.23 7.63
C CYS A 80 4.00 -4.04 8.89
N ASP A 81 4.86 -5.01 9.20
CA ASP A 81 5.86 -4.84 10.26
C ASP A 81 6.99 -3.91 9.78
N MET A 82 7.07 -2.71 10.36
CA MET A 82 8.11 -1.71 10.06
C MET A 82 9.28 -1.75 11.06
N ARG A 83 9.39 -2.79 11.88
CA ARG A 83 10.57 -3.00 12.76
C ARG A 83 11.83 -3.25 11.94
N GLU A 84 11.66 -3.83 10.76
CA GLU A 84 12.71 -4.02 9.78
C GLU A 84 12.65 -2.93 8.69
N PRO A 85 13.77 -2.62 8.01
CA PRO A 85 13.76 -1.75 6.84
C PRO A 85 12.75 -2.22 5.80
N LEU A 86 11.91 -1.30 5.29
CA LEU A 86 11.13 -1.54 4.08
C LEU A 86 12.07 -1.46 2.87
N ASP A 87 12.74 -2.57 2.57
CA ASP A 87 13.54 -2.72 1.37
C ASP A 87 12.98 -3.82 0.46
N ASN A 88 13.60 -3.99 -0.71
CA ASN A 88 13.14 -4.91 -1.75
C ASN A 88 13.11 -6.38 -1.31
N THR A 89 13.73 -6.73 -0.19
CA THR A 89 13.89 -8.11 0.30
C THR A 89 12.91 -8.46 1.40
N VAL A 90 12.25 -7.46 2.01
CA VAL A 90 11.34 -7.70 3.14
C VAL A 90 10.12 -8.50 2.68
N SER A 91 9.71 -9.50 3.45
CA SER A 91 8.47 -10.21 3.17
C SER A 91 7.28 -9.38 3.63
N LEU A 92 6.37 -9.08 2.70
CA LEU A 92 5.22 -8.23 2.99
C LEU A 92 4.04 -9.09 3.48
N ASP A 93 3.82 -9.19 4.79
CA ASP A 93 2.52 -9.64 5.35
C ASP A 93 1.59 -8.43 5.42
N VAL A 94 1.04 -8.07 4.25
CA VAL A 94 0.14 -6.95 4.14
C VAL A 94 -1.26 -7.39 4.48
N ARG A 95 -1.85 -6.72 5.47
CA ARG A 95 -3.25 -6.94 5.82
C ARG A 95 -4.01 -5.63 5.76
N ARG A 96 -5.26 -5.73 5.30
CA ARG A 96 -6.22 -4.66 5.48
C ARG A 96 -6.46 -4.47 6.99
N PRO A 97 -6.51 -3.24 7.51
CA PRO A 97 -6.97 -3.01 8.87
C PRO A 97 -8.37 -3.61 9.03
N PRO A 98 -8.72 -4.13 10.22
CA PRO A 98 -10.11 -4.50 10.47
C PRO A 98 -10.98 -3.29 10.18
N SER A 99 -11.97 -3.45 9.31
CA SER A 99 -12.99 -2.44 9.08
C SER A 99 -13.61 -2.14 10.43
N THR A 100 -13.41 -0.94 10.95
CA THR A 100 -14.07 -0.50 12.17
C THR A 100 -15.56 -0.36 11.83
N SER A 101 -16.31 -1.46 11.98
CA SER A 101 -17.74 -1.38 12.16
C SER A 101 -17.95 -0.65 13.48
N SER A 102 -18.27 0.63 13.41
CA SER A 102 -18.83 1.33 14.57
C SER A 102 -20.01 0.49 15.05
N PRO A 103 -20.07 0.12 16.35
CA PRO A 103 -21.28 -0.46 16.89
C PRO A 103 -22.40 0.56 16.66
N LYS A 104 -23.48 0.16 16.00
CA LYS A 104 -24.74 0.92 16.06
C LYS A 104 -25.04 1.19 17.53
N PRO A 105 -25.26 2.44 17.96
CA PRO A 105 -25.82 2.65 19.28
C PRO A 105 -27.23 2.04 19.27
N GLY A 106 -27.39 0.94 19.98
CA GLY A 106 -28.71 0.46 20.40
C GLY A 106 -29.18 1.33 21.55
N GLY A 107 -30.34 1.96 21.39
CA GLY A 107 -31.01 2.81 22.36
C GLY A 107 -32.22 3.45 21.74
#